data_AF-A0AAW9JRC6-F1
#
_entry.id   AF-A0AAW9JRC6-F1
#
_cell.length_a   1.000
_cell.length_b   1.000
_cell.length_c   1.000
_cell.angle_alpha   90.00
_cell.angle_beta   90.00
_cell.angle_gamma   90.00
#
_symmetry.space_group_name_H-M   'P 1'
#
loop_
_entity.id
_entity.type
_entity.pdbx_description
1 polymer ?
#
loop_
_entity_poly.entity_id
_entity_poly.type
_entity_poly.pdbx_seq_one_letter_code
_entity_poly.pdbx_strand_id
1 'polypeptide(L)'
;MKKNLFIFGVLIVIAFLVLGYFETFFLLAAAIAFIIFMAYLAIQALENRHKAKPLYKSLIYAIAIIACATIAFDHEFYYDLRYDFVETVIETTMKIFALFIPIYLYIAWRKYFQNKVVRPNTLPPLSKAKEQYYHELGLSDSEIELFRDTMNQAKIQIEQLQKNVRSNSKLKALDLRHDYLKISKALFKEIVKNPTRLSDASLFLYTHLPNLVDLTNKYVEINNHEIKSREAYDRLEEGIQVIEQLTELIQRDYQDFVADDFEDMDIEINMAKKQIKKDSDHQTLQF
;
A
#
# COMPACT_ATOMS: atom_id res chain seq x y z
N MET A 1 -21.54 -5.20 -24.57
CA MET A 1 -20.44 -5.72 -25.42
C MET A 1 -20.08 -7.19 -25.20
N LYS A 2 -20.18 -7.80 -24.00
CA LYS A 2 -19.84 -9.23 -23.79
C LYS A 2 -20.76 -10.23 -24.52
N LYS A 3 -22.05 -9.91 -24.71
CA LYS A 3 -23.03 -10.79 -25.39
C LYS A 3 -22.72 -11.04 -26.88
N ASN A 4 -22.06 -10.11 -27.55
CA ASN A 4 -21.77 -10.23 -28.99
C ASN A 4 -20.57 -11.15 -29.28
N LEU A 5 -19.70 -11.37 -28.29
CA LEU A 5 -18.49 -12.18 -28.44
C LEU A 5 -18.81 -13.68 -28.51
N PHE A 6 -19.79 -14.13 -27.74
CA PHE A 6 -20.24 -15.53 -27.75
C PHE A 6 -20.92 -15.90 -29.07
N ILE A 7 -21.76 -15.00 -29.59
CA ILE A 7 -22.47 -15.18 -30.86
C ILE A 7 -21.49 -15.27 -32.03
N PHE A 8 -20.44 -14.44 -32.02
CA PHE A 8 -19.41 -14.46 -33.07
C PHE A 8 -18.58 -15.75 -33.06
N GLY A 9 -18.20 -16.24 -31.87
CA GLY A 9 -17.50 -17.51 -31.72
C GLY A 9 -18.34 -18.71 -32.20
N VAL A 10 -19.64 -18.72 -31.87
CA VAL A 10 -20.56 -19.77 -32.31
C VAL A 10 -20.78 -19.74 -33.83
N LEU A 11 -20.90 -18.56 -34.44
CA LEU A 11 -21.04 -18.41 -35.89
C LEU A 11 -19.78 -18.88 -36.66
N ILE A 12 -18.58 -18.65 -36.11
CA ILE A 12 -17.32 -19.14 -36.70
C ILE A 12 -17.26 -20.66 -36.66
N VAL A 13 -17.62 -21.29 -35.53
CA VAL A 13 -17.64 -22.75 -35.41
C VAL A 13 -18.66 -23.38 -36.36
N ILE A 14 -19.83 -22.77 -36.51
CA ILE A 14 -20.87 -23.23 -37.46
C ILE A 14 -20.39 -23.05 -38.91
N ALA A 15 -19.74 -21.93 -39.24
CA ALA A 15 -19.17 -21.72 -40.57
C ALA A 15 -18.06 -22.74 -40.91
N PHE A 16 -17.23 -23.09 -39.93
CA PHE A 16 -16.21 -24.15 -40.06
C PHE A 16 -16.83 -25.54 -40.28
N LEU A 17 -17.92 -25.86 -39.57
CA LEU A 17 -18.64 -27.12 -39.75
C LEU A 17 -19.34 -27.22 -41.12
N VAL A 18 -19.89 -26.10 -41.62
CA VAL A 18 -20.59 -26.05 -42.91
C VAL A 18 -19.61 -26.03 -44.09
N LEU A 19 -18.49 -25.30 -43.99
CA LEU A 19 -17.49 -25.19 -45.06
C LEU A 19 -16.49 -26.35 -45.07
N GLY A 20 -16.36 -27.11 -43.98
CA GLY A 20 -15.58 -28.35 -43.91
C GLY A 20 -16.10 -29.48 -44.81
N TYR A 21 -17.31 -29.34 -45.37
CA TYR A 21 -17.88 -30.30 -46.32
C TYR A 21 -17.37 -30.15 -47.76
N PHE A 22 -16.67 -29.06 -48.09
CA PHE A 22 -16.09 -28.84 -49.43
C PHE A 22 -14.58 -28.62 -49.31
N GLU A 23 -13.80 -29.65 -49.67
CA GLU A 23 -12.36 -29.78 -49.38
C GLU A 23 -11.47 -28.61 -49.81
N THR A 24 -11.84 -27.84 -50.84
CA THR A 24 -11.04 -26.71 -51.34
C THR A 24 -11.36 -25.37 -50.68
N PHE A 25 -12.52 -25.23 -50.04
CA PHE A 25 -12.99 -23.96 -49.47
C PHE A 25 -12.63 -23.79 -47.99
N PHE A 26 -12.36 -24.88 -47.27
CA PHE A 26 -12.05 -24.85 -45.84
C PHE A 26 -10.76 -24.08 -45.52
N LEU A 27 -9.68 -24.33 -46.27
CA LEU A 27 -8.40 -23.63 -46.09
C LEU A 27 -8.52 -22.13 -46.40
N LEU A 28 -9.28 -21.77 -47.44
CA LEU A 28 -9.52 -20.37 -47.79
C LEU A 28 -10.34 -19.67 -46.70
N ALA A 29 -11.38 -20.32 -46.18
CA ALA A 29 -12.21 -19.79 -45.11
C ALA A 29 -11.42 -19.63 -43.79
N ALA A 30 -10.57 -20.61 -43.46
CA ALA A 30 -9.68 -20.55 -42.29
C ALA A 30 -8.66 -19.42 -42.41
N ALA A 31 -8.03 -19.25 -43.57
CA ALA A 31 -7.11 -18.15 -43.84
C ALA A 31 -7.79 -16.77 -43.73
N ILE A 32 -9.01 -16.63 -44.28
CA ILE A 32 -9.79 -15.39 -44.17
C ILE A 32 -10.16 -15.09 -42.71
N ALA A 33 -10.63 -16.09 -41.96
CA ALA A 33 -10.98 -15.94 -40.54
C ALA A 33 -9.75 -15.55 -39.70
N PHE A 34 -8.59 -16.14 -40.01
CA PHE A 34 -7.31 -15.81 -39.38
C PHE A 34 -6.90 -14.36 -39.63
N ILE A 35 -6.97 -13.89 -40.88
CA ILE A 35 -6.63 -12.51 -41.24
C ILE A 35 -7.56 -11.51 -40.52
N ILE A 36 -8.87 -11.79 -40.46
CA ILE A 36 -9.84 -10.93 -39.76
C ILE A 36 -9.54 -10.87 -38.26
N PHE A 37 -9.21 -12.01 -37.65
CA PHE A 37 -8.86 -12.07 -36.23
C PHE A 37 -7.57 -11.31 -35.91
N MET A 38 -6.56 -11.42 -36.77
CA MET A 38 -5.29 -10.70 -36.65
C MET A 38 -5.47 -9.20 -36.81
N ALA A 39 -6.30 -8.76 -37.77
CA ALA A 39 -6.68 -7.36 -37.93
C ALA A 39 -7.39 -6.81 -36.67
N TYR A 40 -8.30 -7.60 -36.08
CA TYR A 40 -8.97 -7.23 -34.83
C TYR A 40 -8.00 -7.05 -33.66
N LEU A 41 -7.03 -7.96 -33.48
CA LEU A 41 -6.01 -7.84 -32.43
C LEU A 41 -5.09 -6.65 -32.66
N ALA A 42 -4.71 -6.35 -33.91
CA ALA A 42 -3.92 -5.18 -34.25
C ALA A 42 -4.64 -3.86 -33.93
N ILE A 43 -5.95 -3.78 -34.22
CA ILE A 43 -6.79 -2.62 -33.88
C ILE A 43 -6.86 -2.44 -32.35
N GLN A 44 -7.07 -3.51 -31.59
CA GLN A 44 -7.06 -3.46 -30.12
C GLN A 44 -5.69 -3.06 -29.54
N ALA A 45 -4.59 -3.46 -30.17
CA ALA A 45 -3.25 -3.05 -29.79
C ALA A 45 -3.01 -1.56 -30.04
N LEU A 46 -3.49 -1.02 -31.17
CA LEU A 46 -3.42 0.41 -31.51
C LEU A 46 -4.28 1.28 -30.59
N GLU A 47 -5.53 0.88 -30.31
CA GLU A 47 -6.43 1.64 -29.42
C GLU A 47 -5.85 1.75 -27.99
N ASN A 48 -5.15 0.72 -27.52
CA ASN A 48 -4.50 0.72 -26.21
C ASN A 48 -3.21 1.56 -26.15
N ARG A 49 -2.63 2.03 -27.28
CA ARG A 49 -1.50 2.97 -27.25
C ARG A 49 -1.92 4.42 -27.00
N HIS A 50 -3.14 4.81 -27.39
CA HIS A 50 -3.65 6.18 -27.20
C HIS A 50 -4.18 6.47 -25.79
N LYS A 51 -4.60 5.44 -25.05
CA LYS A 51 -4.99 5.55 -23.64
C LYS A 51 -3.75 5.15 -22.85
N ALA A 52 -3.18 6.03 -22.01
CA ALA A 52 -1.95 5.83 -21.21
C ALA A 52 -1.99 4.59 -20.28
N LYS A 53 -2.10 3.41 -20.86
CA LYS A 53 -2.27 2.11 -20.23
C LYS A 53 -0.93 1.36 -20.35
N PRO A 54 -0.62 0.49 -19.37
CA PRO A 54 0.72 -0.05 -19.22
C PRO A 54 1.14 -0.98 -20.38
N LEU A 55 2.40 -0.82 -20.81
CA LEU A 55 3.06 -1.42 -21.99
C LEU A 55 2.93 -2.95 -22.10
N TYR A 56 2.71 -3.65 -20.98
CA TYR A 56 2.61 -5.12 -20.98
C TYR A 56 1.38 -5.66 -21.71
N LYS A 57 0.28 -4.89 -21.81
CA LYS A 57 -0.92 -5.36 -22.53
C LYS A 57 -0.71 -5.44 -24.04
N SER A 58 0.01 -4.49 -24.64
CA SER A 58 0.39 -4.55 -26.05
C SER A 58 1.38 -5.67 -26.36
N LEU A 59 2.28 -5.99 -25.42
CA LEU A 59 3.19 -7.14 -25.55
C LEU A 59 2.43 -8.46 -25.55
N ILE A 60 1.40 -8.61 -24.71
CA ILE A 60 0.54 -9.81 -24.71
C ILE A 60 -0.15 -10.00 -26.06
N TYR A 61 -0.69 -8.94 -26.66
CA TYR A 61 -1.32 -9.04 -27.99
C TYR A 61 -0.32 -9.37 -29.09
N ALA A 62 0.89 -8.80 -29.06
CA ALA A 62 1.94 -9.13 -30.02
C ALA A 62 2.38 -10.61 -29.91
N ILE A 63 2.53 -11.13 -28.69
CA ILE A 63 2.85 -12.54 -28.45
C ILE A 63 1.72 -13.46 -28.93
N ALA A 64 0.46 -13.09 -28.68
CA ALA A 64 -0.70 -13.85 -29.15
C ALA A 64 -0.79 -13.89 -30.68
N ILE A 65 -0.49 -12.78 -31.35
CA ILE A 65 -0.40 -12.65 -32.81
C ILE A 65 0.68 -13.57 -33.37
N ILE A 66 1.89 -13.53 -32.78
CA ILE A 66 3.02 -14.34 -33.23
C ILE A 66 2.72 -15.84 -33.03
N ALA A 67 2.19 -16.23 -31.87
CA ALA A 67 1.83 -17.61 -31.57
C ALA A 67 0.73 -18.14 -32.51
N CYS A 68 -0.28 -17.32 -32.83
CA CYS A 68 -1.32 -17.68 -33.79
C CYS A 68 -0.74 -17.83 -35.21
N ALA A 69 0.19 -16.95 -35.62
CA ALA A 69 0.84 -17.03 -36.92
C ALA A 69 1.75 -18.26 -37.04
N THR A 70 2.49 -18.62 -35.99
CA THR A 70 3.33 -19.82 -36.01
C THR A 70 2.52 -21.11 -36.14
N ILE A 71 1.32 -21.18 -35.54
CA ILE A 71 0.44 -22.34 -35.65
C ILE A 71 -0.27 -22.39 -37.02
N ALA A 72 -0.64 -21.23 -37.58
CA ALA A 72 -1.36 -21.15 -38.85
C ALA A 72 -0.48 -21.40 -40.10
N PHE A 73 0.85 -21.33 -39.99
CA PHE A 73 1.79 -21.49 -41.11
C PHE A 73 2.65 -22.77 -41.02
N ASP A 74 2.45 -23.61 -40.00
CA ASP A 74 3.15 -24.90 -39.92
C ASP A 74 2.47 -25.94 -40.83
N HIS A 75 3.12 -26.31 -41.93
CA HIS A 75 2.59 -27.23 -42.94
C HIS A 75 2.40 -28.66 -42.38
N GLU A 76 3.17 -29.02 -41.34
CA GLU A 76 3.11 -30.33 -40.69
C GLU A 76 1.87 -30.44 -39.78
N PHE A 77 1.49 -29.33 -39.12
CA PHE A 77 0.29 -29.23 -38.29
C PHE A 77 -1.01 -29.52 -39.05
N TYR A 78 -1.14 -29.04 -40.30
CA TYR A 78 -2.34 -29.31 -41.12
C TYR A 78 -2.39 -30.76 -41.65
N TYR A 79 -1.23 -31.40 -41.82
CA TYR A 79 -1.15 -32.81 -42.23
C TYR A 79 -1.55 -33.74 -41.07
N ASP A 80 -1.10 -33.44 -39.85
CA ASP A 80 -1.45 -34.19 -38.64
C ASP A 80 -2.92 -34.00 -38.24
N LEU A 81 -3.45 -32.78 -38.35
CA LEU A 81 -4.88 -32.50 -38.12
C LEU A 81 -5.80 -33.32 -39.04
N ARG A 82 -5.30 -33.74 -40.21
CA ARG A 82 -6.04 -34.49 -41.24
C ARG A 82 -6.08 -36.00 -40.96
N TYR A 83 -5.06 -36.57 -40.36
CA TYR A 83 -4.95 -38.03 -40.17
C TYR A 83 -5.14 -38.49 -38.72
N ASP A 84 -4.73 -37.69 -37.72
CA ASP A 84 -4.82 -38.07 -36.31
C ASP A 84 -5.31 -36.91 -35.41
N PHE A 85 -6.41 -36.30 -35.85
CA PHE A 85 -7.04 -35.12 -35.25
C PHE A 85 -7.10 -35.14 -33.71
N VAL A 86 -7.47 -36.29 -33.13
CA VAL A 86 -7.63 -36.43 -31.68
C VAL A 86 -6.27 -36.35 -30.97
N GLU A 87 -5.24 -37.00 -31.51
CA GLU A 87 -3.90 -37.01 -30.92
C GLU A 87 -3.26 -35.62 -31.01
N THR A 88 -3.38 -34.94 -32.15
CA THR A 88 -2.87 -33.58 -32.33
C THR A 88 -3.55 -32.56 -31.41
N VAL A 89 -4.87 -32.67 -31.21
CA VAL A 89 -5.60 -31.78 -30.29
C VAL A 89 -5.18 -32.01 -28.84
N ILE A 90 -4.97 -33.27 -28.43
CA ILE A 90 -4.50 -33.60 -27.08
C ILE A 90 -3.08 -33.06 -26.87
N GLU A 91 -2.17 -33.26 -27.83
CA GLU A 91 -0.78 -32.84 -27.68
C GLU A 91 -0.64 -31.31 -27.63
N THR A 92 -1.36 -30.60 -28.51
CA THR A 92 -1.34 -29.13 -28.53
C THR A 92 -1.98 -28.52 -27.30
N THR A 93 -3.09 -29.08 -26.80
CA THR A 93 -3.69 -28.61 -25.54
C THR A 93 -2.76 -28.83 -24.36
N MET A 94 -2.08 -29.98 -24.27
CA MET A 94 -1.11 -30.27 -23.21
C MET A 94 0.08 -29.30 -23.23
N LYS A 95 0.61 -28.97 -24.42
CA LYS A 95 1.69 -27.97 -24.57
C LYS A 95 1.26 -26.58 -24.11
N ILE A 96 0.02 -26.17 -24.41
CA ILE A 96 -0.55 -24.90 -23.95
C ILE A 96 -0.62 -24.89 -22.41
N PHE A 97 -1.19 -25.92 -21.78
CA PHE A 97 -1.25 -26.01 -20.32
C PHE A 97 0.15 -25.97 -19.69
N ALA A 98 1.12 -26.70 -20.25
CA ALA A 98 2.50 -26.72 -19.78
C ALA A 98 3.18 -25.33 -19.82
N LEU A 99 2.80 -24.46 -20.76
CA LEU A 99 3.33 -23.10 -20.88
C LEU A 99 2.66 -22.14 -19.88
N PHE A 100 1.36 -22.32 -19.61
CA PHE A 100 0.61 -21.45 -18.68
C PHE A 100 0.83 -21.78 -17.19
N ILE A 101 1.11 -23.03 -16.84
CA ILE A 101 1.40 -23.45 -15.45
C ILE A 101 2.55 -22.66 -14.81
N PRO A 102 3.75 -22.54 -15.41
CA PRO A 102 4.86 -21.80 -14.79
C PRO A 102 4.58 -20.29 -14.69
N ILE A 103 3.82 -19.72 -15.63
CA ILE A 103 3.39 -18.31 -15.56
C ILE A 103 2.38 -18.12 -14.42
N TYR A 104 1.41 -19.02 -14.29
CA TYR A 104 0.45 -19.01 -13.19
C TYR A 104 1.15 -19.18 -11.84
N LEU A 105 2.08 -20.13 -11.73
CA LEU A 105 2.91 -20.33 -10.54
C LEU A 105 3.78 -19.11 -10.25
N TYR A 106 4.38 -18.47 -11.26
CA TYR A 106 5.15 -17.24 -11.07
C TYR A 106 4.27 -16.08 -10.58
N ILE A 107 3.05 -15.93 -11.10
CA ILE A 107 2.10 -14.91 -10.62
C ILE A 107 1.61 -15.22 -9.21
N ALA A 108 1.32 -16.49 -8.91
CA ALA A 108 0.91 -16.94 -7.59
C ALA A 108 2.04 -16.79 -6.57
N TRP A 109 3.26 -17.16 -6.94
CA TRP A 109 4.50 -16.98 -6.16
C TRP A 109 4.80 -15.50 -5.94
N ARG A 110 4.69 -14.67 -6.98
CA ARG A 110 4.81 -13.21 -6.86
C ARG A 110 3.75 -12.62 -5.93
N LYS A 111 2.49 -13.07 -5.99
CA LYS A 111 1.44 -12.64 -5.04
C LYS A 111 1.73 -13.12 -3.62
N TYR A 112 2.17 -14.37 -3.45
CA TYR A 112 2.53 -14.96 -2.16
C TYR A 112 3.73 -14.25 -1.52
N PHE A 113 4.74 -13.87 -2.30
CA PHE A 113 5.88 -13.08 -1.83
C PHE A 113 5.54 -11.59 -1.67
N GLN A 114 4.64 -11.03 -2.48
CA GLN A 114 4.13 -9.66 -2.29
C GLN A 114 3.29 -9.51 -1.01
N ASN A 115 2.72 -10.60 -0.48
CA ASN A 115 2.04 -10.59 0.82
C ASN A 115 2.98 -10.40 2.03
N LYS A 116 4.30 -10.29 1.82
CA LYS A 116 5.25 -9.86 2.86
C LYS A 116 5.68 -8.40 2.76
N VAL A 117 5.26 -7.67 1.73
CA VAL A 117 5.35 -6.21 1.73
C VAL A 117 4.04 -5.70 2.29
N VAL A 118 4.01 -5.40 3.59
CA VAL A 118 2.94 -4.59 4.19
C VAL A 118 2.93 -3.28 3.40
N ARG A 119 2.03 -3.14 2.43
CA ARG A 119 1.69 -1.84 1.86
C ARG A 119 0.63 -1.28 2.78
N PRO A 120 0.96 -0.38 3.72
CA PRO A 120 -0.06 0.18 4.57
C PRO A 120 -0.97 1.01 3.66
N ASN A 121 -2.28 0.78 3.78
CA ASN A 121 -3.32 1.79 3.63
C ASN A 121 -3.04 2.87 2.57
N THR A 122 -3.50 2.65 1.33
CA THR A 122 -3.65 3.75 0.38
C THR A 122 -4.52 4.82 1.03
N LEU A 123 -3.92 5.97 1.34
CA LEU A 123 -4.63 7.08 1.96
C LEU A 123 -5.84 7.47 1.10
N PRO A 124 -7.01 7.73 1.71
CA PRO A 124 -8.15 8.21 0.95
C PRO A 124 -7.79 9.53 0.25
N PRO A 125 -8.34 9.78 -0.94
CA PRO A 125 -8.05 11.02 -1.68
C PRO A 125 -8.37 12.23 -0.79
N LEU A 126 -7.49 13.23 -0.85
CA LEU A 126 -7.62 14.47 -0.10
C LEU A 126 -8.88 15.21 -0.57
N SER A 127 -9.77 15.56 0.36
CA SER A 127 -10.91 16.42 0.05
C SER A 127 -10.41 17.82 -0.28
N LYS A 128 -10.98 18.47 -1.30
CA LYS A 128 -10.60 19.84 -1.72
C LYS A 128 -10.48 20.84 -0.56
N ALA A 129 -11.38 20.79 0.41
CA ALA A 129 -11.34 21.69 1.58
C ALA A 129 -10.08 21.50 2.46
N LYS A 130 -9.62 20.25 2.63
CA LYS A 130 -8.39 19.97 3.38
C LYS A 130 -7.14 20.29 2.58
N GLU A 131 -7.18 20.12 1.26
CA GLU A 131 -6.11 20.54 0.35
C GLU A 131 -5.89 22.05 0.42
N GLN A 132 -6.98 22.81 0.28
CA GLN A 132 -6.97 24.26 0.43
C GLN A 132 -6.42 24.69 1.79
N TYR A 133 -6.85 24.06 2.88
CA TYR A 133 -6.32 24.34 4.22
C TYR A 133 -4.79 24.19 4.30
N TYR A 134 -4.21 23.13 3.74
CA TYR A 134 -2.75 22.97 3.78
C TYR A 134 -2.02 23.98 2.90
N HIS A 135 -2.59 24.35 1.75
CA HIS A 135 -2.04 25.42 0.92
C HIS A 135 -2.12 26.79 1.59
N GLU A 136 -3.20 27.09 2.31
CA GLU A 136 -3.34 28.32 3.10
C GLU A 136 -2.28 28.42 4.21
N LEU A 137 -1.82 27.28 4.74
CA LEU A 137 -0.68 27.19 5.65
C LEU A 137 0.69 27.28 4.96
N GLY A 138 0.72 27.36 3.63
CA GLY A 138 1.94 27.55 2.84
C GLY A 138 2.66 26.27 2.40
N LEU A 139 2.05 25.08 2.55
CA LEU A 139 2.66 23.83 2.11
C LEU A 139 2.52 23.63 0.58
N SER A 140 3.58 23.13 -0.04
CA SER A 140 3.58 22.61 -1.42
C SER A 140 2.91 21.23 -1.52
N ASP A 141 2.50 20.82 -2.71
CA ASP A 141 1.89 19.50 -2.96
C ASP A 141 2.75 18.35 -2.41
N SER A 142 4.06 18.42 -2.62
CA SER A 142 5.03 17.43 -2.16
C SER A 142 5.12 17.38 -0.63
N GLU A 143 5.09 18.53 0.03
CA GLU A 143 5.11 18.61 1.50
C GLU A 143 3.80 18.10 2.09
N ILE A 144 2.66 18.36 1.43
CA ILE A 144 1.35 17.81 1.81
C ILE A 144 1.35 16.30 1.71
N GLU A 145 1.88 15.75 0.61
CA GLU A 145 2.01 14.30 0.41
C GLU A 145 2.89 13.68 1.50
N LEU A 146 4.10 14.23 1.69
CA LEU A 146 5.04 13.77 2.73
C LEU A 146 4.39 13.81 4.12
N PHE A 147 3.80 14.94 4.50
CA PHE A 147 3.14 15.10 5.78
C PHE A 147 2.06 14.04 5.98
N ARG A 148 1.17 13.87 4.99
CA ARG A 148 0.06 12.92 5.08
C ARG A 148 0.56 11.49 5.21
N ASP A 149 1.57 11.11 4.44
CA ASP A 149 2.16 9.77 4.49
C ASP A 149 2.83 9.51 5.83
N THR A 150 3.64 10.45 6.31
CA THR A 150 4.32 10.34 7.62
C THR A 150 3.30 10.24 8.75
N MET A 151 2.25 11.08 8.75
CA MET A 151 1.22 11.01 9.79
C MET A 151 0.36 9.74 9.71
N ASN A 152 0.16 9.18 8.52
CA ASN A 152 -0.50 7.87 8.39
C ASN A 152 0.35 6.75 9.02
N GLN A 153 1.66 6.76 8.76
CA GLN A 153 2.59 5.77 9.33
C GLN A 153 2.65 5.89 10.86
N ALA A 154 2.81 7.11 11.38
CA ALA A 154 2.82 7.36 12.82
C ALA A 154 1.51 6.93 13.49
N LYS A 155 0.36 7.16 12.86
CA LYS A 155 -0.93 6.68 13.36
C LYS A 155 -0.96 5.16 13.49
N ILE A 156 -0.53 4.43 12.45
CA ILE A 156 -0.48 2.96 12.47
C ILE A 156 0.44 2.46 13.58
N GLN A 157 1.59 3.11 13.74
CA GLN A 157 2.55 2.82 14.82
C GLN A 157 1.94 3.02 16.21
N ILE A 158 1.23 4.13 16.44
CA ILE A 158 0.54 4.40 17.72
C ILE A 158 -0.59 3.39 17.98
N GLU A 159 -1.32 2.98 16.95
CA GLU A 159 -2.35 1.94 17.06
C GLU A 159 -1.75 0.58 17.43
N GLN A 160 -0.60 0.23 16.84
CA GLN A 160 0.15 -0.98 17.18
C GLN A 160 0.72 -0.91 18.60
N LEU A 161 1.28 0.24 19.02
CA LEU A 161 1.71 0.48 20.40
C LEU A 161 0.56 0.27 21.38
N GLN A 162 -0.60 0.87 21.09
CA GLN A 162 -1.81 0.69 21.90
C GLN A 162 -2.23 -0.78 22.02
N LYS A 163 -2.11 -1.54 20.93
CA LYS A 163 -2.40 -2.99 20.94
C LYS A 163 -1.44 -3.73 21.87
N ASN A 164 -0.14 -3.45 21.80
CA ASN A 164 0.87 -4.06 22.67
C ASN A 164 0.64 -3.73 24.16
N VAL A 165 0.35 -2.46 24.47
CA VAL A 165 0.02 -2.01 25.83
C VAL A 165 -1.20 -2.74 26.37
N ARG A 166 -2.24 -2.94 25.54
CA ARG A 166 -3.46 -3.62 25.96
C ARG A 166 -3.29 -5.13 26.13
N SER A 167 -2.44 -5.76 25.32
CA SER A 167 -2.27 -7.22 25.31
C SER A 167 -1.27 -7.74 26.35
N ASN A 168 -0.42 -6.89 26.92
CA ASN A 168 0.63 -7.29 27.85
C ASN A 168 0.54 -6.53 29.20
N SER A 169 0.42 -7.26 30.31
CA SER A 169 0.25 -6.68 31.64
C SER A 169 1.46 -5.89 32.14
N LYS A 170 2.69 -6.32 31.81
CA LYS A 170 3.92 -5.59 32.17
C LYS A 170 4.03 -4.27 31.40
N LEU A 171 3.76 -4.29 30.09
CA LEU A 171 3.72 -3.06 29.28
C LEU A 171 2.61 -2.11 29.74
N LYS A 172 1.44 -2.65 30.11
CA LYS A 172 0.35 -1.86 30.69
C LYS A 172 0.74 -1.20 32.01
N ALA A 173 1.38 -1.93 32.92
CA ALA A 173 1.86 -1.38 34.19
C ALA A 173 2.93 -0.29 33.97
N LEU A 174 3.77 -0.45 32.94
CA LEU A 174 4.75 0.55 32.55
C LEU A 174 4.10 1.81 31.99
N ASP A 175 3.09 1.67 31.13
CA ASP A 175 2.32 2.79 30.57
C ASP A 175 1.57 3.56 31.67
N LEU A 176 1.02 2.87 32.68
CA LEU A 176 0.41 3.52 33.84
C LEU A 176 1.38 4.36 34.67
N ARG A 177 2.69 4.08 34.61
CA ARG A 177 3.72 4.82 35.34
C ARG A 177 4.26 6.00 34.53
N HIS A 178 4.41 5.85 33.22
CA HIS A 178 5.12 6.81 32.38
C HIS A 178 4.28 7.46 31.27
N ASP A 179 3.01 7.07 31.11
CA ASP A 179 2.06 7.67 30.17
C ASP A 179 2.54 7.70 28.70
N TYR A 180 3.47 6.82 28.27
CA TYR A 180 4.07 6.90 26.93
C TYR A 180 3.06 6.79 25.79
N LEU A 181 2.00 5.99 25.94
CA LEU A 181 0.94 5.91 24.94
C LEU A 181 0.13 7.20 24.86
N LYS A 182 -0.12 7.84 26.01
CA LYS A 182 -0.84 9.11 26.09
C LYS A 182 0.00 10.24 25.50
N ILE A 183 1.28 10.32 25.85
CA ILE A 183 2.23 11.32 25.32
C ILE A 183 2.39 11.15 23.81
N SER A 184 2.60 9.92 23.31
CA SER A 184 2.72 9.66 21.87
C SER A 184 1.48 10.13 21.09
N LYS A 185 0.28 9.93 21.65
CA LYS A 185 -0.98 10.43 21.06
C LYS A 185 -1.12 11.94 21.16
N ALA A 186 -0.64 12.55 22.24
CA ALA A 186 -0.67 14.00 22.42
C ALA A 186 0.25 14.67 21.40
N LEU A 187 1.52 14.23 21.32
CA LEU A 187 2.48 14.71 20.33
C LEU A 187 1.97 14.55 18.90
N PHE A 188 1.43 13.37 18.56
CA PHE A 188 0.78 13.16 17.27
C PHE A 188 -0.31 14.20 16.96
N LYS A 189 -1.16 14.53 17.94
CA LYS A 189 -2.21 15.54 17.75
C LYS A 189 -1.65 16.94 17.55
N GLU A 190 -0.61 17.31 18.30
CA GLU A 190 0.04 18.62 18.14
C GLU A 190 0.72 18.75 16.78
N ILE A 191 1.36 17.69 16.27
CA ILE A 191 1.92 17.67 14.92
C ILE A 191 0.81 17.78 13.86
N VAL A 192 -0.34 17.10 14.05
CA VAL A 192 -1.47 17.21 13.12
C VAL A 192 -2.01 18.63 13.04
N LYS A 193 -2.03 19.37 14.15
CA LYS A 193 -2.48 20.76 14.18
C LYS A 193 -1.48 21.71 13.50
N ASN A 194 -0.19 21.40 13.57
CA ASN A 194 0.90 22.25 13.10
C ASN A 194 1.70 21.57 11.96
N PRO A 195 1.10 21.36 10.77
CA PRO A 195 1.72 20.57 9.69
C PRO A 195 3.01 21.17 9.13
N THR A 196 3.20 22.48 9.24
CA THR A 196 4.43 23.19 8.84
C THR A 196 5.63 22.85 9.73
N ARG A 197 5.38 22.38 10.95
CA ARG A 197 6.41 22.04 11.97
C ARG A 197 6.81 20.57 11.93
N LEU A 198 6.58 19.87 10.81
CA LEU A 198 6.90 18.44 10.69
C LEU A 198 8.39 18.14 10.98
N SER A 199 9.29 19.06 10.64
CA SER A 199 10.73 18.96 10.92
C SER A 199 11.03 18.87 12.42
N ASP A 200 10.29 19.61 13.23
CA ASP A 200 10.51 19.75 14.67
C ASP A 200 10.23 18.43 15.39
N ALA A 201 9.35 17.61 14.83
CA ALA A 201 9.00 16.29 15.32
C ALA A 201 9.74 15.13 14.62
N SER A 202 10.80 15.41 13.84
CA SER A 202 11.49 14.39 13.05
C SER A 202 12.06 13.23 13.88
N LEU A 203 12.66 13.52 15.05
CA LEU A 203 13.19 12.49 15.95
C LEU A 203 12.08 11.56 16.47
N PHE A 204 10.95 12.11 16.88
CA PHE A 204 9.78 11.34 17.29
C PHE A 204 9.30 10.43 16.15
N LEU A 205 9.05 11.01 14.97
CA LEU A 205 8.39 10.34 13.84
C LEU A 205 9.25 9.25 13.20
N TYR A 206 10.56 9.46 13.09
CA TYR A 206 11.44 8.56 12.33
C TYR A 206 12.34 7.69 13.22
N THR A 207 12.47 8.00 14.51
CA THR A 207 13.37 7.27 15.42
C THR A 207 12.65 6.76 16.66
N HIS A 208 12.16 7.65 17.53
CA HIS A 208 11.74 7.25 18.87
C HIS A 208 10.45 6.41 18.86
N LEU A 209 9.41 6.84 18.14
CA LEU A 209 8.16 6.09 18.03
C LEU A 209 8.33 4.75 17.29
N PRO A 210 8.98 4.67 16.11
CA PRO A 210 9.24 3.40 15.45
C PRO A 210 10.02 2.41 16.34
N ASN A 211 11.08 2.87 17.00
CA ASN A 211 11.89 2.02 17.88
C ASN A 211 11.10 1.53 19.10
N LEU A 212 10.26 2.38 19.70
CA LEU A 212 9.37 1.98 20.80
C LEU A 212 8.36 0.91 20.35
N VAL A 213 7.78 1.07 19.16
CA VAL A 213 6.84 0.09 18.60
C VAL A 213 7.54 -1.23 18.31
N ASP A 214 8.71 -1.21 17.69
CA ASP A 214 9.48 -2.42 17.37
C ASP A 214 9.91 -3.16 18.63
N LEU A 215 10.35 -2.43 19.66
CA LEU A 215 10.76 -3.02 20.92
C LEU A 215 9.57 -3.63 21.67
N THR A 216 8.42 -2.93 21.72
CA THR A 216 7.21 -3.48 22.34
C THR A 216 6.64 -4.66 21.54
N ASN A 217 6.77 -4.69 20.21
CA ASN A 217 6.40 -5.85 19.39
C ASN A 217 7.25 -7.08 19.74
N LYS A 218 8.58 -6.94 19.74
CA LYS A 218 9.53 -8.01 20.11
C LYS A 218 9.31 -8.48 21.54
N TYR A 219 9.03 -7.55 22.46
CA TYR A 219 8.70 -7.86 23.84
C TYR A 219 7.47 -8.77 23.94
N VAL A 220 6.37 -8.41 23.25
CA VAL A 220 5.14 -9.21 23.24
C VAL A 220 5.38 -10.58 22.61
N GLU A 221 6.13 -10.65 21.52
CA GLU A 221 6.50 -11.90 20.85
C GLU A 221 7.22 -12.86 21.81
N ILE A 222 8.33 -12.42 22.42
CA ILE A 222 9.12 -13.23 23.35
C ILE A 222 8.31 -13.59 24.60
N ASN A 223 7.52 -12.65 25.14
CA ASN A 223 6.72 -12.91 26.34
C ASN A 223 5.68 -14.01 26.12
N ASN A 224 5.18 -14.15 24.90
CA ASN A 224 4.15 -15.13 24.53
C ASN A 224 4.70 -16.53 24.21
N HIS A 225 6.03 -16.73 24.21
CA HIS A 225 6.61 -18.07 24.07
C HIS A 225 6.19 -18.97 25.24
N GLU A 226 5.74 -20.20 24.94
CA GLU A 226 5.29 -21.19 25.92
C GLU A 226 6.43 -21.65 26.85
N ILE A 227 7.63 -21.82 26.27
CA ILE A 227 8.84 -22.19 27.00
C ILE A 227 9.83 -21.04 26.88
N LYS A 228 10.16 -20.41 28.02
CA LYS A 228 11.13 -19.31 28.10
C LYS A 228 12.39 -19.76 28.82
N SER A 229 13.54 -19.61 28.16
CA SER A 229 14.85 -19.80 28.79
C SER A 229 15.13 -18.68 29.81
N ARG A 230 16.13 -18.87 30.67
CA ARG A 230 16.61 -17.81 31.56
C ARG A 230 17.04 -16.56 30.77
N GLU A 231 17.76 -16.76 29.67
CA GLU A 231 18.18 -15.68 28.78
C GLU A 231 16.97 -14.89 28.24
N ALA A 232 15.86 -15.55 27.90
CA ALA A 232 14.65 -14.86 27.46
C ALA A 232 14.08 -13.93 28.54
N TYR A 233 14.14 -14.31 29.82
CA TYR A 233 13.73 -13.42 30.92
C TYR A 233 14.67 -12.23 31.08
N ASP A 234 15.98 -12.46 31.02
CA ASP A 234 16.98 -11.39 31.12
C ASP A 234 16.80 -10.35 29.99
N ARG A 235 16.53 -10.81 28.76
CA ARG A 235 16.24 -9.95 27.60
C ARG A 235 14.92 -9.18 27.73
N LEU A 236 13.89 -9.79 28.33
CA LEU A 236 12.64 -9.08 28.61
C LEU A 236 12.89 -7.96 29.62
N GLU A 237 13.70 -8.19 30.65
CA GLU A 237 14.00 -7.16 31.64
C GLU A 237 14.83 -6.00 31.05
N GLU A 238 15.88 -6.32 30.30
CA GLU A 238 16.65 -5.34 29.52
C GLU A 238 15.73 -4.54 28.57
N GLY A 239 14.78 -5.23 27.92
CA GLY A 239 13.78 -4.60 27.06
C GLY A 239 12.92 -3.57 27.79
N ILE A 240 12.50 -3.83 29.03
CA ILE A 240 11.74 -2.85 29.83
C ILE A 240 12.58 -1.60 30.09
N GLN A 241 13.85 -1.76 30.47
CA GLN A 241 14.74 -0.63 30.74
C GLN A 241 14.95 0.25 29.50
N VAL A 242 15.07 -0.35 28.32
CA VAL A 242 15.19 0.39 27.06
C VAL A 242 13.87 1.06 26.68
N ILE A 243 12.72 0.43 26.93
CA ILE A 243 11.40 1.05 26.72
C ILE A 243 11.24 2.29 27.62
N GLU A 244 11.72 2.25 28.85
CA GLU A 244 11.74 3.41 29.76
C GLU A 244 12.58 4.56 29.20
N GLN A 245 13.79 4.27 28.71
CA GLN A 245 14.64 5.29 28.10
C GLN A 245 14.00 5.91 26.85
N LEU A 246 13.39 5.10 25.98
CA LEU A 246 12.63 5.59 24.83
C LEU A 246 11.43 6.45 25.24
N THR A 247 10.79 6.11 26.36
CA THR A 247 9.68 6.90 26.91
C THR A 247 10.15 8.29 27.33
N GLU A 248 11.29 8.39 28.02
CA GLU A 248 11.86 9.69 28.39
C GLU A 248 12.19 10.54 27.17
N LEU A 249 12.70 9.93 26.09
CA LEU A 249 12.97 10.64 24.84
C LEU A 249 11.70 11.19 24.21
N ILE A 250 10.62 10.40 24.14
CA ILE A 250 9.33 10.84 23.61
C ILE A 250 8.71 11.95 24.48
N GLN A 251 8.91 11.89 25.80
CA GLN A 251 8.48 12.96 26.69
C GLN A 251 9.22 14.28 26.41
N ARG A 252 10.53 14.22 26.15
CA ARG A 252 11.32 15.38 25.72
C ARG A 252 10.86 15.90 24.36
N ASP A 253 10.68 15.02 23.37
CA ASP A 253 10.15 15.42 22.05
C ASP A 253 8.82 16.18 22.18
N TYR A 254 7.94 15.71 23.08
CA TYR A 254 6.68 16.40 23.33
C TYR A 254 6.89 17.78 23.96
N GLN A 255 7.72 17.87 24.99
CA GLN A 255 8.04 19.14 25.66
C GLN A 255 8.67 20.15 24.70
N ASP A 256 9.62 19.71 23.88
CA ASP A 256 10.32 20.55 22.91
C ASP A 256 9.34 21.06 21.83
N PHE A 257 8.41 20.22 21.37
CA PHE A 257 7.44 20.60 20.35
C PHE A 257 6.40 21.64 20.84
N VAL A 258 6.01 21.58 22.11
CA VAL A 258 5.02 22.51 22.71
C VAL A 258 5.67 23.62 23.52
N ALA A 259 7.00 23.74 23.51
CA ALA A 259 7.73 24.72 24.31
C ALA A 259 7.32 26.16 23.97
N ASP A 260 7.13 26.45 22.69
CA ASP A 260 6.74 27.78 22.21
C ASP A 260 5.37 28.22 22.77
N ASP A 261 4.42 27.29 22.91
CA ASP A 261 3.09 27.56 23.48
C ASP A 261 3.17 27.97 24.96
N PHE A 262 4.21 27.52 25.69
CA PHE A 262 4.43 27.90 27.09
C PHE A 262 5.05 29.29 27.22
N GLU A 263 5.95 29.68 26.31
CA GLU A 263 6.55 31.03 26.33
C GLU A 263 5.49 32.11 26.11
N ASP A 264 4.59 31.89 25.15
CA ASP A 264 3.46 32.77 24.89
C ASP A 264 2.53 32.88 26.11
N MET A 265 2.21 31.75 26.75
CA MET A 265 1.40 31.73 27.96
C MET A 265 2.07 32.47 29.13
N ASP A 266 3.39 32.35 29.30
CA ASP A 266 4.12 33.06 30.33
C ASP A 266 4.11 34.58 30.10
N ILE A 267 4.19 35.03 28.84
CA ILE A 267 4.02 36.45 28.49
C ILE A 267 2.60 36.91 28.87
N GLU A 268 1.57 36.17 28.47
CA GLU A 268 0.17 36.50 28.78
C GLU A 268 -0.08 36.55 30.30
N ILE A 269 0.43 35.58 31.06
CA ILE A 269 0.34 35.55 32.53
C ILE A 269 1.04 36.77 33.14
N ASN A 270 2.23 37.12 32.65
CA ASN A 270 2.98 38.27 33.16
C ASN A 270 2.28 39.60 32.82
N MET A 271 1.68 39.72 31.64
CA MET A 271 0.84 40.86 31.26
C MET A 271 -0.40 40.97 32.15
N ALA A 272 -1.10 39.85 32.39
CA ALA A 272 -2.27 39.81 33.27
C ALA A 272 -1.89 40.20 34.72
N LYS A 273 -0.80 39.66 35.26
CA LYS A 273 -0.27 40.04 36.59
C LYS A 273 0.05 41.53 36.68
N LYS A 274 0.66 42.11 35.63
CA LYS A 274 0.98 43.53 35.56
C LYS A 274 -0.28 44.41 35.54
N GLN A 275 -1.32 43.99 34.80
CA GLN A 275 -2.61 44.68 34.77
C GLN A 275 -3.30 44.64 36.14
N ILE A 276 -3.36 43.47 36.79
CA ILE A 276 -3.93 43.32 38.15
C ILE A 276 -3.20 44.23 39.15
N LYS A 277 -1.86 44.27 39.11
CA LYS A 277 -1.07 45.14 39.98
C LYS A 277 -1.38 46.62 39.74
N LYS A 278 -1.45 47.04 38.47
CA LYS A 278 -1.76 48.43 38.12
C LYS A 278 -3.16 48.85 38.58
N ASP A 279 -4.16 47.98 38.46
CA ASP A 279 -5.53 48.27 38.92
C ASP A 279 -5.62 48.28 40.46
N SER A 280 -4.86 47.42 41.13
CA SER A 280 -4.76 47.40 42.60
C SER A 280 -4.10 48.67 43.17
N ASP A 281 -3.01 49.11 42.53
CA ASP A 281 -2.30 50.36 42.89
C ASP A 281 -3.19 51.60 42.62
N HIS A 282 -4.07 51.53 41.61
CA HIS A 282 -4.98 52.62 41.31
C HIS A 282 -6.11 52.76 42.36
N GLN A 283 -6.54 51.65 42.96
CA GLN A 283 -7.53 51.63 44.03
C GLN A 283 -6.98 52.10 45.38
N THR A 284 -5.70 51.87 45.68
CA THR A 284 -5.05 52.35 46.91
C THR A 284 -4.73 53.84 46.90
N LEU A 285 -4.63 54.48 45.73
CA LEU A 285 -4.39 55.93 45.59
C LEU A 285 -5.68 56.78 45.65
N GLN A 286 -6.85 56.17 45.82
CA GLN A 286 -8.14 56.85 45.95
C GLN A 286 -8.68 56.89 47.40
N PHE A 287 -7.86 56.51 48.39
CA PHE A 287 -8.12 56.64 49.83
C PHE A 287 -7.07 57.56 50.47
#